data_AF-A0A964QAG3-F1
#
_entry.id   AF-A0A964QAG3-F1
#
_cell.length_a   1.000
_cell.length_b   1.000
_cell.length_c   1.000
_cell.angle_alpha   90.00
_cell.angle_beta   90.00
_cell.angle_gamma   90.00
#
_symmetry.space_group_name_H-M   'P 1'
#
loop_
_entity.id
_entity.type
_entity.pdbx_description
1 polymer ?
#
loop_
_entity_poly.entity_id
_entity_poly.type
_entity_poly.pdbx_seq_one_letter_code
_entity_poly.pdbx_strand_id
1 'polypeptide(L)'
;MTQRTLRQERLPLPIAPRGGAIGTLVTLSATGLPPSSTLFIAFANLQNYQLLQRVVTDENGSFSTTQVVPPWAVVHGAHYFFASFADEIPLAFSYAFHVTSGGGAARVQGAIGSRTEGCVDLRTAGDILYHLVGEIGERKPGDRVAVIGTIADAAACGGTGIVIAATEVAPLLD
;
A
#
# COMPACT_ATOMS: atom_id res chain seq x y z
N MET A 1 -0.83 -17.19 -35.17
CA MET A 1 -0.20 -16.24 -34.23
C MET A 1 -1.32 -15.53 -33.50
N THR A 2 -1.66 -16.00 -32.30
CA THR A 2 -2.76 -15.44 -31.51
C THR A 2 -2.28 -14.12 -30.93
N GLN A 3 -2.81 -13.01 -31.44
CA GLN A 3 -2.64 -11.68 -30.86
C GLN A 3 -3.27 -11.74 -29.46
N ARG A 4 -2.44 -12.04 -28.44
CA ARG A 4 -2.78 -11.73 -27.06
C ARG A 4 -2.95 -10.23 -27.04
N THR A 5 -4.19 -9.76 -27.04
CA THR A 5 -4.52 -8.39 -26.69
C THR A 5 -3.83 -8.14 -25.36
N LEU A 6 -2.74 -7.38 -25.37
CA LEU A 6 -2.07 -6.89 -24.16
C LEU A 6 -3.07 -5.95 -23.49
N ARG A 7 -4.10 -6.50 -22.81
CA ARG A 7 -4.60 -5.82 -21.63
C ARG A 7 -3.36 -5.66 -20.79
N GLN A 8 -2.91 -4.43 -20.62
CA GLN A 8 -1.88 -4.07 -19.66
C GLN A 8 -2.47 -4.38 -18.28
N GLU A 9 -2.54 -5.67 -17.93
CA GLU A 9 -2.84 -6.14 -16.59
C GLU A 9 -1.69 -5.64 -15.75
N ARG A 10 -1.99 -4.61 -14.94
CA ARG A 10 -1.07 -4.08 -13.95
C ARG A 10 -0.59 -5.25 -13.10
N LEU A 11 0.69 -5.56 -13.18
CA LEU A 11 1.26 -6.66 -12.42
C LEU A 11 1.27 -6.29 -10.94
N PRO A 12 1.03 -7.25 -10.03
CA PRO A 12 1.16 -6.98 -8.61
C PRO A 12 2.63 -6.73 -8.27
N LEU A 13 2.88 -5.74 -7.43
CA LEU A 13 4.18 -5.51 -6.79
C LEU A 13 4.03 -5.71 -5.27
N PRO A 14 4.09 -6.97 -4.78
CA PRO A 14 4.12 -7.24 -3.35
C PRO A 14 5.19 -6.43 -2.62
N ILE A 15 4.81 -5.86 -1.47
CA ILE A 15 5.70 -5.10 -0.59
C ILE A 15 5.55 -5.56 0.86
N ALA A 16 6.65 -5.54 1.61
CA ALA A 16 6.66 -5.79 3.04
C ALA A 16 7.72 -4.92 3.75
N PRO A 17 7.37 -4.20 4.83
CA PRO A 17 6.02 -4.06 5.39
C PRO A 17 5.09 -3.20 4.52
N ARG A 18 3.78 -3.23 4.79
CA ARG A 18 2.77 -2.39 4.10
C ARG A 18 2.57 -1.01 4.72
N GLY A 19 3.43 -0.64 5.65
CA GLY A 19 3.48 0.68 6.25
C GLY A 19 4.65 0.80 7.20
N GLY A 20 5.00 2.04 7.52
CA GLY A 20 6.17 2.36 8.34
C GLY A 20 6.51 3.84 8.28
N ALA A 21 7.44 4.27 9.12
CA ALA A 21 7.87 5.65 9.17
C ALA A 21 8.77 6.00 7.98
N ILE A 22 9.05 7.30 7.82
CA ILE A 22 10.17 7.75 6.99
C ILE A 22 11.45 7.02 7.42
N GLY A 23 12.24 6.55 6.46
CA GLY A 23 13.43 5.75 6.73
C GLY A 23 13.19 4.24 6.88
N THR A 24 11.95 3.76 6.92
CA THR A 24 11.66 2.32 6.94
C THR A 24 12.20 1.63 5.69
N LEU A 25 12.84 0.47 5.86
CA LEU A 25 13.23 -0.43 4.78
C LEU A 25 12.02 -1.27 4.35
N VAL A 26 11.71 -1.23 3.06
CA VAL A 26 10.61 -1.96 2.43
C VAL A 26 11.18 -2.90 1.38
N THR A 27 10.87 -4.19 1.47
CA THR A 27 11.21 -5.16 0.44
C THR A 27 10.11 -5.17 -0.62
N LEU A 28 10.51 -5.11 -1.87
CA LEU A 28 9.64 -5.24 -3.05
C LEU A 28 10.08 -6.44 -3.86
N SER A 29 9.13 -7.19 -4.37
CA SER A 29 9.39 -8.32 -5.24
C SER A 29 8.33 -8.42 -6.32
N ALA A 30 8.72 -8.86 -7.52
CA ALA A 30 7.78 -9.17 -8.59
C ALA A 30 8.31 -10.31 -9.46
N THR A 31 7.39 -11.00 -10.12
CA THR A 31 7.62 -12.13 -11.04
C THR A 31 6.77 -11.94 -12.30
N GLY A 32 7.09 -12.66 -13.38
CA GLY A 32 6.31 -12.59 -14.62
C GLY A 32 6.62 -11.35 -15.47
N LEU A 33 7.77 -10.72 -15.22
CA LEU A 33 8.29 -9.60 -15.99
C LEU A 33 9.13 -10.13 -17.17
N PRO A 34 9.44 -9.32 -18.19
CA PRO A 34 10.41 -9.73 -19.20
C PRO A 34 11.78 -10.02 -18.55
N PRO A 35 12.48 -11.10 -18.93
CA PRO A 35 13.78 -11.46 -18.36
C PRO A 35 14.87 -10.46 -18.78
N SER A 36 15.93 -10.36 -17.98
CA SER A 36 17.11 -9.50 -18.23
C SER A 36 16.76 -8.05 -18.61
N SER A 37 15.65 -7.54 -18.08
CA SER A 37 15.07 -6.25 -18.44
C SER A 37 15.34 -5.22 -17.36
N THR A 38 15.67 -4.01 -17.79
CA THR A 38 15.91 -2.88 -16.88
C THR A 38 14.59 -2.23 -16.50
N LEU A 39 14.34 -2.12 -15.20
CA LEU A 39 13.18 -1.44 -14.62
C LEU A 39 13.62 -0.34 -13.67
N PHE A 40 12.71 0.60 -13.42
CA PHE A 40 12.86 1.66 -12.43
C PHE A 40 11.81 1.49 -11.35
N ILE A 41 12.25 1.50 -10.10
CA ILE A 41 11.38 1.52 -8.93
C ILE A 41 11.17 2.97 -8.52
N ALA A 42 9.92 3.33 -8.30
CA ALA A 42 9.54 4.66 -7.86
C ALA A 42 8.59 4.61 -6.66
N PHE A 43 8.50 5.74 -5.97
CA PHE A 43 7.59 5.98 -4.86
C PHE A 43 6.82 7.27 -5.09
N ALA A 44 5.50 7.23 -4.90
CA ALA A 44 4.64 8.37 -5.17
C ALA A 44 3.43 8.46 -4.22
N ASN A 45 2.86 9.65 -4.17
CA ASN A 45 1.47 9.88 -3.81
C ASN A 45 0.80 10.72 -4.92
N LEU A 46 -0.38 11.29 -4.65
CA LEU A 46 -1.10 12.10 -5.63
C LEU A 46 -0.41 13.44 -5.99
N GLN A 47 0.56 13.88 -5.19
CA GLN A 47 1.21 15.20 -5.32
C GLN A 47 2.69 15.12 -5.68
N ASN A 48 3.36 14.05 -5.30
CA ASN A 48 4.81 13.91 -5.41
C ASN A 48 5.18 12.53 -5.97
N TYR A 49 6.29 12.50 -6.69
CA TYR A 49 6.86 11.32 -7.33
C TYR A 49 8.38 11.37 -7.23
N GLN A 50 9.00 10.22 -6.96
CA GLN A 50 10.44 10.07 -6.96
C GLN A 50 10.84 8.70 -7.52
N LEU A 51 11.77 8.71 -8.47
CA LEU A 51 12.49 7.51 -8.91
C LEU A 51 13.57 7.16 -7.86
N LEU A 52 13.53 5.93 -7.35
CA LEU A 52 14.38 5.49 -6.25
C LEU A 52 15.59 4.69 -6.73
N GLN A 53 15.35 3.69 -7.59
CA GLN A 53 16.40 2.74 -7.97
C GLN A 53 16.13 2.12 -9.34
N ARG A 54 17.22 1.82 -10.06
CA ARG A 54 17.22 0.93 -11.23
C ARG A 54 17.43 -0.52 -10.79
N VAL A 55 16.59 -1.43 -11.28
CA VAL A 55 16.71 -2.88 -11.06
C VAL A 55 16.77 -3.60 -12.41
N VAL A 56 17.34 -4.80 -12.41
CA VAL A 56 17.36 -5.68 -13.59
C VAL A 56 16.70 -6.98 -13.18
N THR A 57 15.74 -7.45 -13.99
CA THR A 57 15.10 -8.75 -13.77
C THR A 57 16.05 -9.89 -14.09
N ASP A 58 15.91 -11.00 -13.38
CA ASP A 58 16.68 -12.22 -13.64
C ASP A 58 16.22 -12.94 -14.92
N GLU A 59 16.83 -14.07 -15.22
CA GLU A 59 16.50 -14.92 -16.38
C GLU A 59 15.08 -15.48 -16.34
N ASN A 60 14.45 -15.51 -15.15
CA ASN A 60 13.07 -15.93 -14.95
C ASN A 60 12.08 -14.76 -14.97
N GLY A 61 12.54 -13.54 -15.22
CA GLY A 61 11.66 -12.37 -15.22
C GLY A 61 11.23 -11.95 -13.82
N SER A 62 12.11 -12.11 -12.83
CA SER A 62 11.84 -11.78 -11.43
C SER A 62 12.84 -10.77 -10.88
N PHE A 63 12.45 -10.01 -9.86
CA PHE A 63 13.39 -9.22 -9.06
C PHE A 63 12.97 -9.21 -7.59
N SER A 64 13.93 -8.95 -6.71
CA SER A 64 13.72 -8.59 -5.31
C SER A 64 14.70 -7.49 -4.92
N THR A 65 14.21 -6.43 -4.29
CA THR A 65 15.03 -5.28 -3.86
C THR A 65 14.46 -4.66 -2.59
N THR A 66 15.26 -3.85 -1.90
CA THR A 66 14.83 -3.09 -0.72
C THR A 66 14.94 -1.60 -1.00
N GLN A 67 13.93 -0.84 -0.61
CA GLN A 67 13.87 0.61 -0.73
C GLN A 67 13.65 1.27 0.63
N VAL A 68 14.16 2.48 0.80
CA VAL A 68 13.96 3.29 2.00
C VAL A 68 12.80 4.25 1.76
N VAL A 69 11.86 4.37 2.71
CA VAL A 69 10.79 5.37 2.63
C VAL A 69 11.38 6.79 2.62
N PRO A 70 11.14 7.60 1.56
CA PRO A 70 11.78 8.90 1.40
C PRO A 70 11.38 9.96 2.46
N PRO A 71 12.24 10.96 2.72
CA PRO A 71 11.95 12.05 3.68
C PRO A 71 10.76 12.93 3.35
N TRP A 72 10.35 13.01 2.07
CA TRP A 72 9.21 13.82 1.66
C TRP A 72 7.86 13.12 1.90
N ALA A 73 7.88 11.85 2.29
CA ALA A 73 6.66 11.07 2.47
C ALA A 73 5.74 11.73 3.52
N VAL A 74 4.45 11.84 3.19
CA VAL A 74 3.48 12.49 4.06
C VAL A 74 3.07 11.55 5.18
N VAL A 75 3.41 11.90 6.43
CA VAL A 75 3.00 11.15 7.62
C VAL A 75 1.48 11.04 7.68
N HIS A 76 0.98 9.84 8.02
CA HIS A 76 -0.43 9.45 7.98
C HIS A 76 -1.08 9.46 6.59
N GLY A 77 -0.27 9.60 5.54
CA GLY A 77 -0.68 9.53 4.14
C GLY A 77 -0.41 8.16 3.50
N ALA A 78 -1.21 7.82 2.50
CA ALA A 78 -0.97 6.67 1.65
C ALA A 78 -0.05 7.01 0.48
N HIS A 79 0.87 6.11 0.21
CA HIS A 79 1.82 6.18 -0.90
C HIS A 79 1.85 4.83 -1.63
N TYR A 80 2.50 4.79 -2.77
CA TYR A 80 2.57 3.60 -3.62
C TYR A 80 3.99 3.43 -4.15
N PHE A 81 4.41 2.18 -4.21
CA PHE A 81 5.56 1.79 -5.01
C PHE A 81 5.08 1.27 -6.36
N PHE A 82 5.88 1.51 -7.39
CA PHE A 82 5.64 0.91 -8.70
C PHE A 82 6.94 0.66 -9.43
N ALA A 83 6.87 -0.23 -10.41
CA ALA A 83 7.94 -0.54 -11.33
C ALA A 83 7.54 -0.14 -12.75
N SER A 84 8.44 0.54 -13.47
CA SER A 84 8.25 0.97 -14.86
C SER A 84 9.46 0.63 -15.72
N PHE A 85 9.31 0.69 -17.04
CA PHE A 85 10.45 0.75 -17.95
C PHE A 85 11.01 2.18 -18.02
N ALA A 86 11.98 2.39 -18.92
CA ALA A 86 12.63 3.68 -19.15
C ALA A 86 11.70 4.77 -19.71
N ASP A 87 10.54 4.38 -20.25
CA ASP A 87 9.48 5.31 -20.69
C ASP A 87 8.59 5.79 -19.53
N GLU A 88 8.89 5.35 -18.29
CA GLU A 88 8.15 5.67 -17.07
C GLU A 88 6.68 5.26 -17.09
N ILE A 89 6.28 4.40 -18.02
CA ILE A 89 4.94 3.81 -18.04
C ILE A 89 4.91 2.72 -16.95
N PRO A 90 4.07 2.86 -15.91
CA PRO A 90 4.03 1.87 -14.84
C PRO A 90 3.54 0.50 -15.36
N LEU A 91 4.30 -0.54 -15.03
CA LEU A 91 3.99 -1.93 -15.36
C LEU A 91 3.42 -2.68 -14.15
N ALA A 92 3.98 -2.44 -12.96
CA ALA A 92 3.58 -3.10 -11.73
C ALA A 92 3.32 -2.10 -10.61
N PHE A 93 2.32 -2.36 -9.77
CA PHE A 93 1.91 -1.47 -8.69
C PHE A 93 1.80 -2.22 -7.37
N SER A 94 2.26 -1.58 -6.29
CA SER A 94 1.96 -2.05 -4.96
C SER A 94 0.53 -1.67 -4.59
N TYR A 95 -0.02 -2.35 -3.58
CA TYR A 95 -1.09 -1.74 -2.81
C TYR A 95 -0.57 -0.53 -2.03
N ALA A 96 -1.50 0.23 -1.43
CA ALA A 96 -1.15 1.38 -0.63
C ALA A 96 -0.20 0.99 0.52
N PHE A 97 0.81 1.84 0.72
CA PHE A 97 1.73 1.88 1.84
C PHE A 97 1.35 3.04 2.74
N HIS A 98 1.03 2.78 4.02
CA HIS A 98 0.69 3.85 4.96
C HIS A 98 1.94 4.35 5.68
N VAL A 99 2.23 5.64 5.58
CA VAL A 99 3.36 6.24 6.29
C VAL A 99 2.95 6.52 7.74
N THR A 100 3.61 5.89 8.70
CA THR A 100 3.33 6.08 10.13
C THR A 100 4.10 7.27 10.70
N SER A 101 3.76 7.66 11.92
CA SER A 101 4.65 8.52 12.71
C SER A 101 5.97 7.80 13.03
N GLY A 102 6.98 8.54 13.50
CA GLY A 102 8.26 7.96 13.93
C GLY A 102 8.13 6.96 15.09
N GLY A 103 7.03 7.01 15.86
CA GLY A 103 6.70 6.02 16.90
C GLY A 103 5.92 4.80 16.38
N GLY A 104 5.72 4.67 15.07
CA GLY A 104 5.00 3.55 14.45
C GLY A 104 3.47 3.66 14.46
N ALA A 105 2.92 4.78 14.96
CA ALA A 105 1.48 4.98 14.98
C ALA A 105 0.94 5.36 13.60
N ALA A 106 -0.08 4.66 13.14
CA ALA A 106 -0.92 5.01 12.01
C ALA A 106 -2.11 5.83 12.50
N ARG A 107 -2.52 6.82 11.70
CA ARG A 107 -3.75 7.58 11.92
C ARG A 107 -4.50 7.67 10.62
N VAL A 108 -5.79 7.37 10.65
CA VAL A 108 -6.63 7.39 9.47
C VAL A 108 -8.01 7.91 9.82
N GLN A 109 -8.62 8.64 8.89
CA GLN A 109 -9.99 9.11 8.99
C GLN A 109 -10.78 8.52 7.83
N GLY A 110 -11.98 8.03 8.11
CA GLY A 110 -12.81 7.41 7.09
C GLY A 110 -14.20 7.04 7.58
N ALA A 111 -14.97 6.45 6.67
CA ALA A 111 -16.27 5.86 6.97
C ALA A 111 -16.14 4.36 7.18
N ILE A 112 -16.79 3.85 8.23
CA ILE A 112 -16.90 2.42 8.50
C ILE A 112 -17.69 1.76 7.35
N GLY A 113 -17.19 0.63 6.87
CA GLY A 113 -17.76 -0.16 5.80
C GLY A 113 -18.33 -1.49 6.29
N SER A 114 -18.36 -2.46 5.38
CA SER A 114 -18.70 -3.86 5.66
C SER A 114 -17.71 -4.51 6.62
N ARG A 115 -18.14 -5.63 7.21
CA ARG A 115 -17.23 -6.56 7.88
C ARG A 115 -16.92 -7.71 6.92
N THR A 116 -15.65 -7.88 6.59
CA THR A 116 -15.16 -8.92 5.68
C THR A 116 -14.18 -9.80 6.46
N GLU A 117 -14.46 -11.11 6.52
CA GLU A 117 -13.58 -12.09 7.18
C GLU A 117 -13.20 -11.75 8.63
N GLY A 118 -14.10 -11.07 9.36
CA GLY A 118 -13.88 -10.67 10.75
C GLY A 118 -13.25 -9.29 10.94
N CYS A 119 -12.67 -8.71 9.89
CA CYS A 119 -12.15 -7.35 9.90
C CYS A 119 -13.20 -6.34 9.47
N VAL A 120 -13.19 -5.14 10.04
CA VAL A 120 -14.10 -4.07 9.62
C VAL A 120 -13.42 -3.16 8.63
N ASP A 121 -14.06 -2.95 7.49
CA ASP A 121 -13.55 -2.07 6.45
C ASP A 121 -13.67 -0.60 6.91
N LEU A 122 -12.68 0.19 6.55
CA LEU A 122 -12.69 1.65 6.68
C LEU A 122 -12.23 2.23 5.35
N ARG A 123 -13.05 3.09 4.75
CA ARG A 123 -12.71 3.80 3.52
C ARG A 123 -12.45 5.26 3.79
N THR A 124 -11.30 5.76 3.33
CA THR A 124 -10.97 7.19 3.40
C THR A 124 -11.68 7.97 2.29
N ALA A 125 -11.65 9.29 2.37
CA ALA A 125 -12.17 10.15 1.30
C ALA A 125 -11.46 9.94 -0.06
N GLY A 126 -10.23 9.43 -0.07
CA GLY A 126 -9.48 9.07 -1.27
C GLY A 126 -9.73 7.64 -1.77
N ASP A 127 -10.81 6.99 -1.30
CA ASP A 127 -11.16 5.59 -1.57
C ASP A 127 -10.07 4.57 -1.21
N ILE A 128 -9.21 4.91 -0.25
CA ILE A 128 -8.21 3.98 0.25
C ILE A 128 -8.89 3.05 1.26
N LEU A 129 -8.82 1.75 0.99
CA LEU A 129 -9.35 0.70 1.84
C LEU A 129 -8.38 0.31 2.95
N TYR A 130 -8.86 0.40 4.18
CA TYR A 130 -8.23 -0.16 5.36
C TYR A 130 -9.12 -1.26 5.93
N HIS A 131 -8.50 -2.23 6.60
CA HIS A 131 -9.18 -3.22 7.40
C HIS A 131 -8.77 -3.02 8.86
N LEU A 132 -9.75 -2.90 9.74
CA LEU A 132 -9.57 -2.67 11.16
C LEU A 132 -9.67 -4.01 11.90
N VAL A 133 -8.68 -4.28 12.74
CA VAL A 133 -8.68 -5.39 13.70
C VAL A 133 -8.57 -4.86 15.12
N GLY A 134 -9.10 -5.63 16.08
CA GLY A 134 -9.18 -5.24 17.49
C GLY A 134 -10.55 -4.71 17.91
N GLU A 135 -10.59 -4.06 19.06
CA GLU A 135 -11.81 -3.51 19.66
C GLU A 135 -12.21 -2.20 18.99
N ILE A 136 -13.19 -2.30 18.08
CA ILE A 136 -13.73 -1.16 17.31
C ILE A 136 -15.07 -0.65 17.86
N GLY A 137 -15.63 -1.32 18.87
CA GLY A 137 -16.94 -1.00 19.46
C GLY A 137 -18.13 -1.24 18.52
N GLU A 138 -19.30 -0.71 18.91
CA GLU A 138 -20.58 -0.86 18.17
C GLU A 138 -20.73 0.15 17.01
N ARG A 139 -19.74 0.23 16.12
CA ARG A 139 -19.80 1.11 14.96
C ARG A 139 -20.62 0.48 13.83
N LYS A 140 -21.40 1.32 13.15
CA LYS A 140 -22.25 0.93 12.01
C LYS A 140 -21.62 1.37 10.70
N PRO A 141 -21.89 0.65 9.59
CA PRO A 141 -21.52 1.13 8.26
C PRO A 141 -22.04 2.54 8.02
N GLY A 142 -21.17 3.43 7.55
CA GLY A 142 -21.43 4.86 7.37
C GLY A 142 -20.91 5.76 8.48
N ASP A 143 -20.64 5.23 9.69
CA ASP A 143 -20.09 6.03 10.80
C ASP A 143 -18.73 6.62 10.39
N ARG A 144 -18.56 7.94 10.56
CA ARG A 144 -17.28 8.60 10.34
C ARG A 144 -16.43 8.55 11.60
N VAL A 145 -15.22 8.03 11.47
CA VAL A 145 -14.31 7.82 12.61
C VAL A 145 -12.88 8.25 12.28
N ALA A 146 -12.15 8.62 13.33
CA ALA A 146 -10.70 8.69 13.37
C ALA A 146 -10.19 7.44 14.09
N VAL A 147 -9.25 6.74 13.46
CA VAL A 147 -8.62 5.54 14.01
C VAL A 147 -7.14 5.81 14.24
N ILE A 148 -6.66 5.43 15.42
CA ILE A 148 -5.23 5.35 15.75
C ILE A 148 -4.90 3.88 15.98
N GLY A 149 -3.76 3.43 15.47
CA GLY A 149 -3.31 2.07 15.65
C GLY A 149 -1.92 1.82 15.09
N THR A 150 -1.60 0.56 14.87
CA THR A 150 -0.35 0.13 14.22
C THR A 150 -0.64 -0.66 12.94
N ILE A 151 0.25 -0.57 11.95
CA ILE A 151 0.12 -1.34 10.72
C ILE A 151 0.42 -2.81 11.03
N ALA A 152 -0.53 -3.69 10.69
CA ALA A 152 -0.43 -5.13 10.92
C ALA A 152 -0.36 -5.89 9.59
N ASP A 153 -0.10 -7.20 9.68
CA ASP A 153 -0.05 -8.08 8.51
C ASP A 153 -1.43 -8.18 7.85
N ALA A 154 -1.45 -8.05 6.52
CA ALA A 154 -2.65 -8.14 5.70
C ALA A 154 -3.26 -9.54 5.65
N ALA A 155 -2.46 -10.58 5.94
CA ALA A 155 -2.90 -11.97 5.92
C ALA A 155 -4.10 -12.24 6.84
N ALA A 156 -4.28 -11.44 7.90
CA ALA A 156 -5.39 -11.59 8.85
C ALA A 156 -6.77 -11.23 8.27
N CYS A 157 -6.84 -10.48 7.17
CA CYS A 157 -8.11 -9.94 6.62
C CYS A 157 -8.38 -10.33 5.15
N GLY A 158 -7.58 -11.22 4.56
CA GLY A 158 -7.80 -11.80 3.22
C GLY A 158 -7.90 -10.82 2.03
N GLY A 159 -7.58 -9.54 2.24
CA GLY A 159 -7.92 -8.45 1.32
C GLY A 159 -6.76 -7.60 0.83
N THR A 160 -7.07 -6.71 -0.12
CA THR A 160 -6.11 -5.79 -0.75
C THR A 160 -5.87 -4.50 0.06
N GLY A 161 -6.60 -4.30 1.16
CA GLY A 161 -6.47 -3.13 2.03
C GLY A 161 -5.28 -3.18 2.99
N ILE A 162 -5.01 -2.05 3.63
CA ILE A 162 -4.01 -1.95 4.70
C ILE A 162 -4.66 -2.37 6.02
N VAL A 163 -4.05 -3.29 6.77
CA VAL A 163 -4.57 -3.68 8.08
C VAL A 163 -4.04 -2.76 9.16
N ILE A 164 -4.95 -2.24 9.99
CA ILE A 164 -4.63 -1.47 11.18
C ILE A 164 -5.14 -2.24 12.40
N ALA A 165 -4.23 -2.58 13.31
CA ALA A 165 -4.58 -2.97 14.67
C ALA A 165 -4.96 -1.71 15.44
N ALA A 166 -6.27 -1.48 15.54
CA ALA A 166 -6.83 -0.27 16.13
C ALA A 166 -6.62 -0.29 17.65
N THR A 167 -6.05 0.79 18.17
CA THR A 167 -5.91 1.03 19.62
C THR A 167 -6.89 2.09 20.11
N GLU A 168 -7.33 2.98 19.22
CA GLU A 168 -8.30 4.03 19.52
C GLU A 168 -9.20 4.28 18.31
N VAL A 169 -10.51 4.39 18.54
CA VAL A 169 -11.51 4.70 17.51
C VAL A 169 -12.47 5.77 18.04
N ALA A 170 -12.30 7.00 17.58
CA ALA A 170 -13.14 8.13 17.98
C ALA A 170 -14.10 8.53 16.85
N PRO A 171 -15.36 8.90 17.16
CA PRO A 171 -16.26 9.47 16.17
C PRO A 171 -15.72 10.82 15.67
N LEU A 172 -15.87 11.08 14.37
CA LEU A 172 -15.67 12.42 13.82
C LEU A 172 -16.98 13.18 14.01
N LEU A 173 -16.96 14.20 14.87
CA LEU A 173 -18.07 15.14 14.98
C LEU A 173 -18.01 16.05 13.76
N ASP A 174 -19.10 16.07 12.99
CA ASP A 174 -19.31 17.01 11.87
C ASP A 174 -19.41 18.46 12.37
#